data_AF-A0A815QY53-F1
#
_entry.id   AF-A0A815QY53-F1
#
_cell.length_a   1.000
_cell.length_b   1.000
_cell.length_c   1.000
_cell.angle_alpha   90.00
_cell.angle_beta   90.00
_cell.angle_gamma   90.00
#
_symmetry.space_group_name_H-M   'P 1'
#
loop_
_entity.id
_entity.type
_entity.pdbx_description
1 polymer ?
#
loop_
_entity_poly.entity_id
_entity_poly.type
_entity_poly.pdbx_seq_one_letter_code
_entity_poly.pdbx_strand_id
1 'polypeptide(L)'
;MNDNQYFLRIVNNYSRKYTNKDYHLIRLCFFQVIIFILLNLPAASYSLYSYITRMNIKTINHLAIDSFINTIVSNLAYTHCALTFYLYTMTSKKFRKECYLIYFYIQRRLINLFQ
;
A
#
# COMPACT_ATOMS: atom_id res chain seq x y z
N MET A 1 -16.16 -45.10 -14.78
CA MET A 1 -15.31 -43.94 -15.15
C MET A 1 -16.04 -42.68 -14.71
N ASN A 2 -15.75 -42.08 -13.54
CA ASN A 2 -16.08 -40.66 -13.33
C ASN A 2 -15.58 -40.03 -12.02
N ASP A 3 -15.64 -40.71 -10.87
CA ASP A 3 -15.40 -40.02 -9.58
C ASP A 3 -13.96 -39.53 -9.39
N ASN A 4 -12.96 -40.32 -9.81
CA ASN A 4 -11.56 -39.89 -9.78
C ASN A 4 -11.28 -38.69 -10.69
N GLN A 5 -11.99 -38.56 -11.82
CA GLN A 5 -11.80 -37.39 -12.70
C GLN A 5 -12.46 -36.13 -12.13
N TYR A 6 -13.61 -36.25 -11.47
CA TYR A 6 -14.23 -35.14 -10.74
C TYR A 6 -13.36 -34.68 -9.58
N PHE A 7 -12.82 -35.62 -8.80
CA PHE A 7 -11.95 -35.30 -7.68
C PHE A 7 -10.67 -34.57 -8.13
N LEU A 8 -10.03 -35.06 -9.20
CA LEU A 8 -8.86 -34.41 -9.78
C LEU A 8 -9.18 -33.00 -10.30
N ARG A 9 -10.35 -32.79 -10.94
CA ARG A 9 -10.77 -31.45 -11.37
C ARG A 9 -10.99 -30.49 -10.20
N ILE A 10 -11.59 -30.97 -9.11
CA ILE A 10 -11.81 -30.16 -7.89
C ILE A 10 -10.46 -29.75 -7.31
N VAL A 11 -9.57 -30.72 -7.06
CA VAL A 11 -8.22 -30.46 -6.51
C VAL A 11 -7.44 -29.49 -7.38
N ASN A 12 -7.48 -29.67 -8.71
CA ASN A 12 -6.76 -28.81 -9.64
C ASN A 12 -7.32 -27.38 -9.68
N ASN A 13 -8.64 -27.22 -9.62
CA ASN A 13 -9.30 -25.91 -9.53
C ASN A 13 -9.01 -25.19 -8.21
N TYR A 14 -8.98 -25.92 -7.09
CA TYR A 14 -8.56 -25.38 -5.80
C TYR A 14 -7.10 -24.94 -5.85
N SER A 15 -6.19 -25.81 -6.30
CA SER A 15 -4.76 -25.50 -6.44
C SER A 15 -4.55 -24.23 -7.26
N ARG A 16 -5.16 -24.13 -8.45
CA ARG A 16 -5.08 -22.96 -9.34
C ARG A 16 -5.61 -21.68 -8.69
N LYS A 17 -6.68 -21.77 -7.88
CA LYS A 17 -7.25 -20.63 -7.14
C LYS A 17 -6.33 -20.16 -6.02
N TYR A 18 -5.63 -21.08 -5.34
CA TYR A 18 -4.62 -20.76 -4.33
C TYR A 18 -3.38 -20.13 -4.97
N THR A 19 -2.81 -20.73 -6.02
CA THR A 19 -1.64 -20.16 -6.71
C THR A 19 -1.92 -18.75 -7.22
N ASN A 20 -3.08 -18.53 -7.86
CA ASN A 20 -3.46 -17.21 -8.35
C ASN A 20 -3.67 -16.18 -7.22
N LYS A 21 -4.04 -16.62 -6.01
CA LYS A 21 -4.15 -15.76 -4.83
C LYS A 21 -2.75 -15.37 -4.33
N ASP A 22 -1.83 -16.33 -4.27
CA ASP A 22 -0.46 -16.11 -3.82
C ASP A 22 0.30 -15.17 -4.76
N TYR A 23 0.20 -15.38 -6.08
CA TYR A 23 0.77 -14.45 -7.06
C TYR A 23 0.21 -13.04 -6.95
N HIS A 24 -1.09 -12.90 -6.65
CA HIS A 24 -1.69 -11.59 -6.45
C HIS A 24 -1.17 -10.89 -5.19
N LEU A 25 -0.98 -11.63 -4.10
CA LEU A 25 -0.43 -11.11 -2.85
C LEU A 25 1.03 -10.70 -3.01
N ILE A 26 1.84 -11.55 -3.67
CA ILE A 26 3.26 -11.27 -3.96
C ILE A 26 3.38 -10.00 -4.81
N ARG A 27 2.58 -9.89 -5.88
CA ARG A 27 2.56 -8.70 -6.73
C ARG A 27 2.20 -7.44 -5.94
N LEU A 28 1.24 -7.54 -5.02
CA LEU A 28 0.83 -6.39 -4.22
C LEU A 28 1.89 -5.97 -3.20
N CYS A 29 2.51 -6.94 -2.53
CA CYS A 29 3.65 -6.71 -1.66
C CYS A 29 4.80 -6.04 -2.43
N PHE A 30 5.09 -6.51 -3.64
CA PHE A 30 6.13 -5.92 -4.50
C PHE A 30 5.86 -4.45 -4.83
N PHE A 31 4.64 -4.10 -5.23
CA PHE A 31 4.26 -2.69 -5.46
C PHE A 31 4.34 -1.85 -4.18
N GLN A 32 3.91 -2.40 -3.04
CA GLN A 32 4.00 -1.70 -1.76
C GLN A 32 5.45 -1.41 -1.38
N VAL A 33 6.37 -2.36 -1.56
CA VAL A 33 7.79 -2.19 -1.29
C VAL A 33 8.40 -1.12 -2.20
N ILE A 34 8.11 -1.15 -3.50
CA ILE A 34 8.59 -0.13 -4.44
C ILE A 34 8.16 1.27 -4.01
N ILE A 35 6.89 1.43 -3.65
CA ILE A 35 6.31 2.73 -3.33
C ILE A 35 6.78 3.22 -1.96
N PHE A 36 6.97 2.29 -1.02
CA PHE A 36 7.64 2.59 0.24
C PHE A 36 9.05 3.12 0.01
N ILE A 37 9.85 2.47 -0.84
CA ILE A 37 11.21 2.93 -1.17
C ILE A 37 11.15 4.31 -1.84
N LEU A 38 10.32 4.51 -2.86
CA LEU A 38 10.25 5.78 -3.59
C LEU A 38 9.85 6.96 -2.70
N LEU A 39 8.95 6.75 -1.73
CA LEU A 39 8.48 7.81 -0.83
C LEU A 39 9.42 8.07 0.35
N ASN A 40 10.11 7.05 0.86
CA ASN A 40 10.99 7.18 2.03
C ASN A 40 12.46 7.45 1.66
N LEU A 41 12.90 7.08 0.46
CA LEU A 41 14.28 7.32 0.02
C LEU A 41 14.65 8.81 0.04
N PRO A 42 13.82 9.75 -0.45
CA PRO A 42 14.12 11.18 -0.34
C PRO A 42 14.28 11.65 1.12
N ALA A 43 13.50 11.07 2.04
CA ALA A 43 13.56 11.36 3.47
C ALA A 43 14.84 10.87 4.13
N ALA A 44 15.25 9.65 3.82
CA ALA A 44 16.52 9.11 4.27
C ALA A 44 17.71 9.93 3.73
N SER A 45 17.68 10.25 2.43
CA SER A 45 18.74 11.05 1.78
C SER A 45 18.84 12.46 2.36
N TYR A 46 17.71 13.15 2.57
CA TYR A 46 17.70 14.48 3.18
C TYR A 46 18.21 14.44 4.63
N SER A 47 17.82 13.42 5.40
CA SER A 47 18.30 13.25 6.79
C SER A 47 19.81 13.07 6.85
N LEU A 48 20.38 12.27 5.94
CA LEU A 48 21.83 12.09 5.82
C LEU A 48 22.53 13.40 5.42
N TYR A 49 22.00 14.11 4.41
CA TYR A 49 22.53 15.42 4.00
C TYR A 49 22.51 16.42 5.16
N SER A 50 21.40 16.50 5.89
CA SER A 50 21.23 17.39 7.04
C SER A 50 22.22 17.06 8.16
N TYR A 51 22.44 15.76 8.43
CA TYR A 51 23.40 15.32 9.42
C TYR A 51 24.84 15.70 9.06
N ILE A 52 25.25 15.45 7.81
CA ILE A 52 26.61 15.77 7.33
C ILE A 52 26.85 17.28 7.31
N THR A 53 25.85 18.07 6.89
CA THR A 53 25.98 19.52 6.76
C THR A 53 25.62 20.29 8.03
N ARG A 54 25.39 19.59 9.16
CA ARG A 54 24.93 20.20 10.42
C ARG A 54 25.91 21.22 10.99
N MET A 55 27.21 21.02 10.78
CA MET A 55 28.27 21.89 11.28
C MET A 55 28.62 23.02 10.30
N ASN A 56 28.04 23.05 9.10
CA ASN A 56 28.32 24.07 8.10
C ASN A 56 27.51 25.33 8.41
N ILE A 57 28.16 26.50 8.32
CA ILE A 57 27.49 27.79 8.41
C ILE A 57 26.68 27.99 7.13
N LYS A 58 25.35 27.94 7.23
CA LYS A 58 24.42 28.12 6.12
C LYS A 58 23.95 29.56 6.05
N THR A 59 23.83 30.11 4.84
CA THR A 59 23.19 31.40 4.63
C THR A 59 21.68 31.31 4.85
N ILE A 60 21.01 32.45 5.07
CA ILE A 60 19.56 32.52 5.28
C ILE A 60 18.80 31.89 4.11
N ASN A 61 19.25 32.11 2.87
CA ASN A 61 18.66 31.52 1.68
C ASN A 61 18.79 30.00 1.66
N HIS A 62 19.95 29.45 2.06
CA HIS A 62 20.14 28.01 2.16
C HIS A 62 19.24 27.39 3.24
N LEU A 63 19.06 28.06 4.38
CA LEU A 63 18.14 27.60 5.43
C LEU A 63 16.68 27.58 4.96
N ALA A 64 16.25 28.57 4.19
CA ALA A 64 14.91 28.60 3.62
C ALA A 64 14.67 27.45 2.64
N ILE A 65 15.65 27.15 1.78
CA ILE A 65 15.59 26.02 0.84
C ILE A 65 15.57 24.69 1.61
N ASP A 66 16.43 24.51 2.60
CA ASP A 66 16.47 23.31 3.43
C ASP A 66 15.13 23.08 4.15
N SER A 67 14.53 24.14 4.71
CA SER A 67 13.22 24.05 5.35
C SER A 67 12.12 23.63 4.37
N PHE A 68 12.11 24.21 3.16
CA PHE A 68 11.17 23.85 2.11
C PHE A 68 11.31 22.38 1.68
N ILE A 69 12.54 21.94 1.43
CA ILE A 69 12.84 20.54 1.08
C ILE A 69 12.41 19.61 2.21
N ASN A 70 12.71 19.95 3.47
CA ASN A 70 12.31 19.16 4.62
C ASN A 70 10.79 18.98 4.72
N THR A 71 10.02 20.04 4.46
CA THR A 71 8.55 19.98 4.48
C THR A 71 8.03 19.06 3.38
N ILE A 72 8.54 19.17 2.15
CA ILE A 72 8.13 18.30 1.04
C ILE A 72 8.42 16.84 1.37
N VAL A 73 9.64 16.57 1.80
CA VAL A 73 10.13 15.24 2.06
C VAL A 73 9.39 14.58 3.24
N SER A 74 9.10 15.35 4.29
CA SER A 74 8.28 14.90 5.42
C SER A 74 6.85 14.57 4.97
N ASN A 75 6.24 15.41 4.14
CA ASN A 75 4.91 15.15 3.59
C ASN A 75 4.88 13.90 2.70
N LEU A 76 5.90 13.69 1.86
CA LEU A 76 6.04 12.45 1.07
C LEU A 76 6.10 11.22 1.97
N ALA A 77 6.91 11.28 3.03
CA ALA A 77 7.04 10.19 3.98
C ALA A 77 5.70 9.85 4.65
N TYR A 78 4.89 10.83 5.07
CA TYR A 78 3.57 10.55 5.65
C TYR A 78 2.53 10.03 4.64
N THR A 79 2.67 10.38 3.37
CA THR A 79 1.70 10.00 2.33
C THR A 79 1.73 8.50 2.02
N HIS A 80 2.81 7.78 2.33
CA HIS A 80 2.92 6.34 2.03
C HIS A 80 1.82 5.48 2.70
N CYS A 81 1.38 5.86 3.90
CA CYS A 81 0.31 5.18 4.63
C CYS A 81 -1.01 5.22 3.85
N ALA A 82 -1.37 6.39 3.30
CA ALA A 82 -2.59 6.58 2.53
C ALA A 82 -2.47 5.98 1.12
N LEU A 83 -1.30 6.10 0.48
CA LEU A 83 -1.09 5.58 -0.87
C LEU A 83 -1.27 4.06 -0.91
N THR A 84 -0.78 3.37 0.11
CA THR A 84 -0.89 1.91 0.24
C THR A 84 -2.35 1.45 0.13
N PHE A 85 -3.27 2.10 0.84
CA PHE A 85 -4.71 1.83 0.75
C PHE A 85 -5.28 2.10 -0.65
N TYR A 86 -4.88 3.21 -1.29
CA TYR A 86 -5.31 3.54 -2.66
C TYR A 86 -4.81 2.52 -3.69
N LEU A 87 -3.56 2.05 -3.56
CA LEU A 87 -2.99 0.99 -4.39
C LEU A 87 -3.74 -0.33 -4.24
N TYR A 88 -4.07 -0.70 -3.00
CA TYR A 88 -4.90 -1.88 -2.74
C TYR A 88 -6.26 -1.76 -3.43
N THR A 89 -6.89 -0.57 -3.34
CA THR A 89 -8.18 -0.27 -3.96
C THR A 89 -8.12 -0.26 -5.49
N MET A 90 -7.05 0.27 -6.09
CA MET A 90 -6.92 0.33 -7.55
C MET A 90 -6.47 -0.99 -8.18
N THR A 91 -5.56 -1.72 -7.54
CA THR A 91 -4.88 -2.89 -8.14
C THR A 91 -5.75 -4.16 -8.07
N SER A 92 -6.61 -4.29 -7.07
CA SER A 92 -7.36 -5.53 -6.83
C SER A 92 -8.86 -5.34 -6.97
N LYS A 93 -9.43 -5.88 -8.06
CA LYS A 93 -10.88 -6.01 -8.24
C LYS A 93 -11.54 -6.78 -7.10
N LYS A 94 -10.84 -7.79 -6.54
CA LYS A 94 -11.31 -8.56 -5.38
C LYS A 94 -11.36 -7.69 -4.13
N PHE A 95 -10.33 -6.90 -3.86
CA PHE A 95 -10.29 -6.00 -2.70
C PHE A 95 -11.44 -5.00 -2.74
N ARG A 96 -11.72 -4.38 -3.90
CA ARG A 96 -12.89 -3.50 -4.05
C ARG A 96 -14.21 -4.22 -3.71
N LYS A 97 -14.37 -5.45 -4.19
CA LYS A 97 -15.58 -6.24 -3.93
C LYS A 97 -15.76 -6.52 -2.43
N GLU A 98 -14.69 -6.88 -1.72
CA GLU A 98 -14.71 -7.08 -0.27
C GLU A 98 -15.01 -5.76 0.47
N CYS A 99 -14.42 -4.63 0.06
CA CYS A 99 -14.72 -3.32 0.64
C CYS A 99 -16.20 -2.93 0.46
N TYR A 100 -16.78 -3.14 -0.73
CA TYR A 100 -18.20 -2.90 -0.96
C TYR A 100 -19.09 -3.81 -0.11
N LEU A 101 -18.71 -5.08 0.08
CA LEU A 101 -19.43 -6.01 0.94
C LEU A 101 -19.43 -5.55 2.40
N ILE A 102 -18.26 -5.15 2.93
CA ILE A 102 -18.14 -4.62 4.29
C ILE A 102 -18.96 -3.33 4.45
N TYR A 103 -18.88 -2.42 3.48
CA TYR A 103 -19.67 -1.19 3.49
C TYR A 103 -21.17 -1.47 3.56
N PHE A 104 -21.67 -2.35 2.68
CA PHE A 104 -23.10 -2.71 2.64
C PHE A 104 -23.55 -3.44 3.92
N TYR A 105 -22.68 -4.28 4.48
CA TYR A 105 -22.91 -4.95 5.76
C TYR A 105 -23.03 -3.95 6.92
N ILE A 106 -22.13 -2.98 7.01
CA ILE A 106 -22.16 -1.93 8.05
C ILE A 106 -23.40 -1.05 7.88
N GLN A 107 -23.72 -0.63 6.65
CA GLN A 107 -24.89 0.19 6.36
C GLN A 107 -26.18 -0.51 6.78
N ARG A 108 -26.31 -1.81 6.49
CA ARG A 108 -27.47 -2.62 6.88
C ARG A 108 -27.55 -2.82 8.40
N ARG A 109 -26.41 -3.00 9.07
CA ARG A 109 -26.36 -3.11 10.53
C ARG A 109 -26.75 -1.80 11.24
N LEU A 110 -26.35 -0.66 10.70
CA LEU A 110 -26.74 0.65 11.23
C LEU A 110 -28.25 0.88 11.09
N ILE A 111 -28.84 0.56 9.94
CA ILE A 111 -30.29 0.68 9.74
C ILE A 111 -31.07 -0.14 10.77
N ASN A 112 -30.62 -1.37 11.04
CA ASN A 112 -31.25 -2.26 12.03
C ASN A 112 -31.06 -1.81 13.49
N LEU A 113 -30.16 -0.87 13.79
CA LEU A 113 -29.94 -0.32 15.13
C LEU A 113 -30.83 0.91 15.42
N PHE A 114 -31.41 1.52 14.38
CA PHE A 114 -32.27 2.70 14.47
C PHE A 114 -33.76 2.39 14.23
N GLN A 115 -34.13 1.11 14.10
CA GLN A 115 -35.51 0.59 14.10
C GLN A 115 -35.78 -0.12 15.43
#